data_AF-A0A1W1CTU1-F1
#
_entry.id   AF-A0A1W1CTU1-F1
#
_cell.length_a   1.000
_cell.length_b   1.000
_cell.length_c   1.000
_cell.angle_alpha   90.00
_cell.angle_beta   90.00
_cell.angle_gamma   90.00
#
_symmetry.space_group_name_H-M   'P 1'
#
loop_
_entity.id
_entity.type
_entity.pdbx_description
1 polymer ?
#
loop_
_entity_poly.entity_id
_entity_poly.type
_entity_poly.pdbx_seq_one_letter_code
_entity_poly.pdbx_strand_id
1 'polypeptide(L)' 'MGIQDAIKAVEFIKPKIVVPMHYDTFDVIKADPTKFAQAVMLANLATCKVLSPGQSIVL' A
#
# COMPACT_ATOMS: atom_id res chain seq x y z
N MET A 1 -4.29 0.69 -12.16
CA MET A 1 -4.63 1.22 -10.83
C MET A 1 -3.38 1.83 -10.26
N GLY A 2 -3.41 3.12 -9.91
CA GLY A 2 -2.27 3.83 -9.34
C GLY A 2 -2.36 3.97 -7.81
N ILE A 3 -1.40 4.68 -7.22
CA ILE A 3 -1.35 4.95 -5.77
C ILE A 3 -2.62 5.67 -5.29
N GLN A 4 -3.13 6.64 -6.05
CA GLN A 4 -4.31 7.43 -5.66
C GLN A 4 -5.59 6.57 -5.58
N ASP A 5 -5.78 5.70 -6.57
CA ASP A 5 -6.90 4.75 -6.58
C ASP A 5 -6.82 3.80 -5.37
N ALA A 6 -5.62 3.32 -5.05
CA ALA A 6 -5.40 2.44 -3.90
C ALA A 6 -5.69 3.15 -2.57
N ILE A 7 -5.28 4.42 -2.41
CA ILE A 7 -5.64 5.23 -1.22
C ILE A 7 -7.15 5.34 -1.10
N LYS A 8 -7.84 5.61 -2.22
CA LYS A 8 -9.31 5.71 -2.23
C LYS A 8 -9.98 4.41 -1.81
N ALA A 9 -9.43 3.27 -2.22
CA ALA A 9 -9.89 1.97 -1.77
C ALA A 9 -9.71 1.76 -0.25
N VAL A 10 -8.60 2.22 0.34
CA VAL A 10 -8.38 2.18 1.79
C VAL A 10 -9.44 3.02 2.53
N GLU A 11 -9.77 4.21 2.04
CA GLU A 11 -10.82 5.06 2.62
C GLU A 11 -12.20 4.37 2.64
N PHE A 12 -12.53 3.64 1.58
CA PHE A 12 -13.80 2.95 1.44
C PHE A 12 -13.87 1.68 2.30
N ILE A 13 -12.81 0.88 2.32
CA ILE A 13 -12.77 -0.42 3.00
C ILE A 13 -12.53 -0.24 4.51
N LYS A 14 -11.83 0.82 4.92
CA LYS A 14 -11.44 1.11 6.31
C LYS A 14 -10.73 -0.06 7.01
N PRO A 15 -9.67 -0.64 6.42
CA PRO A 15 -8.96 -1.76 7.02
C PRO A 15 -8.11 -1.32 8.21
N LYS A 16 -7.84 -2.23 9.15
CA LYS A 16 -6.86 -1.96 10.23
C LYS A 16 -5.42 -1.93 9.71
N ILE A 17 -5.09 -2.86 8.82
CA ILE A 17 -3.76 -3.04 8.22
C ILE A 17 -3.92 -3.16 6.71
N VAL A 18 -3.02 -2.51 5.95
CA VAL A 18 -2.93 -2.62 4.49
C VAL A 18 -1.52 -2.99 4.05
N VAL A 19 -1.41 -3.86 3.05
CA VAL A 19 -0.14 -4.28 2.42
C VAL A 19 -0.22 -3.92 0.93
N PRO A 20 0.59 -2.97 0.42
CA PRO A 20 0.64 -2.69 -1.01
C PRO A 20 1.26 -3.87 -1.76
N MET A 21 0.77 -4.13 -2.97
CA MET A 21 1.20 -5.24 -3.82
C MET A 21 1.14 -4.85 -5.30
N HIS A 22 1.64 -5.72 -6.16
CA HIS A 22 1.55 -5.60 -7.62
C HIS A 22 2.17 -4.29 -8.16
N TYR A 23 3.37 -3.97 -7.68
CA TYR A 23 4.22 -2.87 -8.14
C TYR A 23 5.64 -3.39 -8.42
N ASP A 24 6.43 -2.63 -9.19
CA ASP A 24 7.86 -2.84 -9.46
C ASP A 24 8.29 -4.20 -10.07
N THR A 25 7.38 -5.11 -10.41
CA THR A 25 7.73 -6.36 -11.10
C THR A 25 7.87 -6.20 -12.62
N PHE A 26 7.27 -5.15 -13.21
CA PHE A 26 7.44 -4.77 -14.62
C PHE A 26 7.57 -3.25 -14.73
N ASP A 27 8.27 -2.76 -15.75
CA ASP A 27 8.49 -1.31 -15.93
C ASP A 27 7.18 -0.50 -16.01
N VAL A 28 6.12 -1.08 -16.60
CA VAL A 28 4.81 -0.43 -16.74
C VAL A 28 4.04 -0.27 -15.41
N ILE A 29 4.45 -1.00 -14.37
CA ILE A 29 3.84 -0.93 -13.02
C ILE A 29 4.84 -0.44 -11.96
N LYS A 30 5.85 0.34 -12.37
CA LYS A 30 6.72 1.01 -11.40
C LYS A 30 5.92 1.95 -10.52
N ALA A 31 6.00 1.76 -9.22
CA ALA A 31 5.33 2.60 -8.24
C ALA A 31 6.07 2.54 -6.90
N ASP A 32 6.23 3.70 -6.26
CA ASP A 32 6.91 3.79 -4.97
C ASP A 32 5.95 3.41 -3.82
N PRO A 33 6.13 2.24 -3.17
CA PRO A 33 5.27 1.82 -2.07
C PRO A 33 5.41 2.72 -0.84
N THR A 34 6.53 3.44 -0.71
CA THR A 34 6.78 4.37 0.40
C THR A 34 5.85 5.57 0.32
N LYS A 35 5.60 6.10 -0.88
CA LYS A 35 4.64 7.19 -1.09
C LYS A 35 3.22 6.77 -0.72
N PHE A 36 2.83 5.54 -1.09
CA PHE A 36 1.55 4.98 -0.68
C PHE A 36 1.44 4.84 0.85
N ALA A 37 2.46 4.25 1.48
CA ALA A 37 2.48 4.08 2.93
C ALA A 37 2.42 5.42 3.69
N GLN A 38 3.20 6.41 3.26
CA GLN A 38 3.18 7.76 3.83
C GLN A 38 1.79 8.39 3.71
N ALA A 39 1.16 8.35 2.54
CA ALA A 39 -0.17 8.94 2.34
C ALA A 39 -1.23 8.27 3.24
N VAL A 40 -1.25 6.94 3.29
CA VAL A 40 -2.20 6.19 4.14
C VAL A 40 -2.00 6.50 5.62
N MET A 41 -0.76 6.57 6.09
CA MET A 41 -0.45 6.80 7.50
C MET A 41 -0.66 8.26 7.91
N LEU A 42 -0.28 9.24 7.07
CA LEU A 42 -0.50 10.67 7.34
C LEU A 42 -1.99 11.03 7.35
N ALA A 43 -2.79 10.38 6.51
CA ALA A 43 -4.25 10.53 6.51
C ALA A 43 -4.94 9.70 7.61
N ASN A 44 -4.17 8.99 8.45
CA ASN A 44 -4.66 8.12 9.53
C ASN A 44 -5.72 7.10 9.07
N LEU A 45 -5.55 6.55 7.86
CA LEU A 45 -6.53 5.64 7.25
C LEU A 45 -6.34 4.19 7.68
N ALA A 46 -5.10 3.74 7.81
CA ALA A 46 -4.73 2.37 8.22
C ALA A 46 -3.25 2.32 8.64
N THR A 47 -2.85 1.22 9.30
CA THR A 47 -1.43 0.88 9.41
C THR A 47 -0.95 0.28 8.09
N CYS A 48 0.01 0.91 7.42
CA CYS A 48 0.59 0.36 6.21
C CYS A 48 1.81 -0.53 6.53
N LYS A 49 1.86 -1.74 5.96
CA LYS A 49 2.99 -2.68 6.07
C LYS A 49 3.52 -2.99 4.67
N VAL A 50 4.60 -2.33 4.29
CA VAL A 50 5.33 -2.63 3.04
C VAL A 50 6.21 -3.85 3.26
N LEU A 51 6.08 -4.86 2.41
CA LEU A 51 6.84 -6.11 2.50
C LEU A 51 7.80 -6.24 1.32
N SER A 52 8.98 -6.77 1.60
CA SER A 52 9.91 -7.25 0.57
C SER A 52 9.52 -8.65 0.08
N PRO A 53 9.90 -9.07 -1.13
CA PRO A 53 9.69 -10.44 -1.60
C PRO A 53 10.23 -11.48 -0.61
N GLY A 54 9.40 -12.47 -0.25
CA GLY A 54 9.73 -13.50 0.73
C GLY A 54 9.53 -13.10 2.20
N GLN A 55 9.24 -11.83 2.50
CA GLN A 55 8.91 -11.39 3.85
C GLN A 55 7.48 -11.80 4.23
N SER A 56 7.27 -12.11 5.51
CA SER A 56 5.97 -12.46 6.08
C SER A 56 5.62 -11.56 7.26
N ILE A 57 4.32 -11.47 7.57
CA ILE A 57 3.80 -10.81 8.78
C ILE A 57 2.85 -11.74 9.51
N VAL A 58 2.73 -11.53 10.83
CA VAL A 58 1.70 -12.13 11.69
C VAL A 58 0.75 -11.02 12.11
N LEU A 59 -0.55 -11.32 12.12
CA LEU A 59 -1.64 -10.36 12.36
C LEU A 59 -2.23 -10.51 13.76
#